data_AF-A0A958Y855-F1
#
_entry.id   AF-A0A958Y855-F1
#
_cell.length_a   1.000
_cell.length_b   1.000
_cell.length_c   1.000
_cell.angle_alpha   90.00
_cell.angle_beta   90.00
_cell.angle_gamma   90.00
#
_symmetry.space_group_name_H-M   'P 1'
#
loop_
_entity.id
_entity.type
_entity.pdbx_description
1 polymer ?
#
loop_
_entity_poly.entity_id
_entity_poly.type
_entity_poly.pdbx_seq_one_letter_code
_entity_poly.pdbx_strand_id
1 'polypeptide(L)' 'MKVTEHIKKASGKTLFSFEVIPPQKGSSIQELYNNIDPLMEFKPPFIDVTTSREQYIYIEKDGLLDRKITRMRPGTVG' A
#
# COMPACT_ATOMS: atom_id res chain seq x y z
N MET A 1 -13.35 -13.16 4.19
CA MET A 1 -14.09 -12.58 5.33
C MET A 1 -14.09 -11.07 5.13
N LYS A 2 -15.20 -10.37 5.38
CA LYS A 2 -15.26 -8.90 5.27
C LYS A 2 -14.70 -8.25 6.53
N VAL A 3 -14.12 -7.04 6.43
CA VAL A 3 -13.68 -6.25 7.60
C VAL A 3 -14.82 -6.08 8.62
N THR A 4 -16.04 -5.84 8.13
CA THR A 4 -17.24 -5.72 8.98
C THR A 4 -17.56 -7.01 9.74
N GLU A 5 -17.20 -8.18 9.22
CA GLU A 5 -17.35 -9.47 9.90
C GLU A 5 -16.30 -9.65 11.00
N HIS A 6 -15.05 -9.23 10.77
CA HIS A 6 -14.01 -9.23 11.81
C HIS A 6 -14.40 -8.35 13.00
N ILE A 7 -14.92 -7.16 12.74
CA ILE A 7 -15.40 -6.23 13.77
C ILE A 7 -16.56 -6.84 14.56
N LYS A 8 -17.56 -7.42 13.87
CA LYS A 8 -18.69 -8.11 14.54
C LYS A 8 -18.23 -9.28 15.41
N LYS A 9 -17.28 -10.09 14.93
CA LYS A 9 -16.74 -11.26 15.65
C LYS A 9 -15.86 -10.89 16.86
N ALA A 10 -15.33 -9.66 16.89
CA ALA A 10 -14.53 -9.20 18.02
C ALA A 10 -15.37 -9.03 19.30
N SER A 11 -16.69 -8.86 19.19
CA SER A 11 -17.62 -8.76 20.32
C SER A 11 -17.16 -7.76 21.39
N GLY A 12 -16.72 -6.57 20.95
CA GLY A 12 -16.24 -5.50 21.82
C GLY A 12 -14.77 -5.61 22.25
N LYS A 13 -14.06 -6.67 21.85
CA LYS A 13 -12.60 -6.77 22.06
C LYS A 13 -11.86 -5.84 21.10
N THR A 14 -10.80 -5.22 21.60
CA THR A 14 -9.90 -4.41 20.78
C THR A 14 -9.21 -5.30 19.73
N LEU A 15 -9.20 -4.82 18.49
CA LEU A 15 -8.45 -5.43 17.38
C LEU A 15 -7.23 -4.56 17.08
N PHE A 16 -6.16 -5.20 16.63
CA PHE A 16 -4.98 -4.53 16.10
C PHE A 16 -4.97 -4.66 14.58
N SER A 17 -4.82 -3.55 13.86
CA SER A 17 -4.59 -3.51 12.41
C SER A 17 -3.64 -2.37 12.09
N PHE A 18 -3.02 -2.42 10.91
CA PHE A 18 -2.10 -1.38 10.46
C PHE A 18 -2.20 -1.17 8.96
N GLU A 19 -1.61 -0.07 8.51
CA GLU A 19 -1.56 0.32 7.11
C GLU A 19 -0.10 0.29 6.61
N VAL A 20 0.10 -0.17 5.39
CA VAL A 20 1.41 -0.22 4.72
C VAL A 20 1.44 0.64 3.46
N ILE A 21 2.64 1.14 3.17
CA ILE A 21 2.92 1.82 1.91
C ILE A 21 3.52 0.81 0.95
N PRO A 22 2.93 0.59 -0.25
CA PRO A 22 3.47 -0.35 -1.20
C PRO A 22 4.86 0.13 -1.70
N PRO A 23 5.75 -0.81 -2.03
CA PRO A 23 7.06 -0.50 -2.56
C PRO A 23 6.94 0.30 -3.87
N GLN A 24 7.98 1.07 -4.20
CA GLN A 24 8.02 1.77 -5.48
C GLN A 24 8.05 0.77 -6.64
N LYS A 25 7.54 1.19 -7.79
CA LYS A 25 7.61 0.39 -9.00
C LYS A 25 9.08 0.13 -9.36
N GLY A 26 9.47 -1.14 -9.41
CA GLY A 26 10.86 -1.57 -9.65
C GLY A 26 11.56 -2.10 -8.40
N SER A 27 11.03 -1.86 -7.20
CA SER A 27 11.48 -2.51 -5.96
C SER A 27 10.88 -3.91 -5.83
N SER A 28 11.56 -4.78 -5.08
CA SER A 28 11.10 -6.15 -4.83
C SER A 28 9.92 -6.17 -3.85
N ILE A 29 8.91 -7.00 -4.12
CA ILE A 29 7.81 -7.25 -3.17
C ILE A 29 8.31 -7.86 -1.86
N GLN A 30 9.48 -8.49 -1.86
CA GLN A 30 10.08 -9.08 -0.66
C GLN A 30 10.37 -8.04 0.42
N GLU A 31 10.69 -6.80 0.05
CA GLU A 31 10.88 -5.72 1.02
C GLU A 31 9.59 -5.44 1.81
N LEU A 32 8.43 -5.55 1.17
CA LEU A 32 7.13 -5.41 1.84
C LEU A 32 6.90 -6.56 2.82
N TYR A 33 7.16 -7.80 2.41
CA TYR A 33 6.99 -8.97 3.27
C TYR A 33 7.92 -8.91 4.50
N ASN A 34 9.19 -8.57 4.30
CA ASN A 34 10.15 -8.43 5.41
C ASN A 34 9.70 -7.39 6.44
N ASN A 35 8.99 -6.33 6.02
CA ASN A 35 8.44 -5.33 6.93
C ASN A 35 7.15 -5.78 7.63
N ILE A 36 6.37 -6.67 7.00
CA ILE A 36 5.11 -7.19 7.55
C ILE A 36 5.36 -8.35 8.53
N ASP A 37 6.35 -9.21 8.25
CA ASP A 37 6.60 -10.44 9.01
C ASP A 37 6.72 -10.23 10.53
N PRO A 38 7.43 -9.22 11.05
CA PRO A 38 7.51 -8.97 12.49
C PRO A 38 6.15 -8.61 13.12
N LEU A 39 5.23 -8.04 12.33
CA LEU A 39 3.91 -7.61 12.80
C LEU A 39 2.88 -8.74 12.76
N MET A 40 3.18 -9.86 12.09
CA MET A 40 2.29 -11.01 12.01
C MET A 40 2.14 -11.75 13.36
N GLU A 41 3.07 -11.57 14.30
CA GLU A 41 2.94 -12.07 15.68
C GLU A 41 1.65 -11.59 16.36
N PHE A 42 1.24 -10.35 16.06
CA PHE A 42 0.04 -9.73 16.63
C PHE A 42 -1.26 -10.20 15.96
N LYS A 43 -1.18 -11.06 14.93
CA LYS A 43 -2.32 -11.64 14.20
C LYS A 43 -3.35 -10.58 13.78
N PRO A 44 -2.95 -9.57 13.01
CA PRO A 44 -3.88 -8.55 12.54
C PRO A 44 -5.01 -9.20 11.70
N PRO A 45 -6.28 -8.85 11.92
CA PRO A 45 -7.39 -9.42 11.16
C PRO A 45 -7.47 -8.87 9.73
N PHE A 46 -6.85 -7.71 9.47
CA PHE A 46 -6.71 -7.09 8.16
C PHE A 46 -5.54 -6.09 8.18
N ILE A 47 -4.98 -5.82 7.00
CA ILE A 47 -3.90 -4.85 6.76
C ILE A 47 -4.35 -3.97 5.60
N ASP A 48 -4.27 -2.65 5.77
CA ASP A 48 -4.60 -1.69 4.72
C ASP A 48 -3.36 -1.38 3.86
N VAL A 49 -3.57 -1.16 2.56
CA VAL A 49 -2.50 -0.80 1.63
C VAL A 49 -2.83 0.57 1.04
N THR A 50 -1.99 1.56 1.31
CA THR A 50 -2.16 2.91 0.74
C THR A 50 -2.01 2.89 -0.77
N THR A 51 -2.69 3.82 -1.42
CA THR A 51 -2.49 4.07 -2.85
C THR A 51 -1.91 5.47 -3.05
N SER A 52 -0.87 5.58 -3.89
CA SER A 52 -0.38 6.89 -4.31
C SER A 52 -1.29 7.49 -5.38
N ARG A 53 -1.55 8.79 -5.30
CA ARG A 53 -2.14 9.58 -6.39
C ARG A 53 -1.19 9.60 -7.60
N GLU A 54 -1.73 9.86 -8.77
CA GLU A 54 -0.95 10.11 -9.99
C GLU A 54 -0.03 11.32 -9.78
N GLN A 55 1.20 11.22 -10.28
CA GLN A 55 2.19 12.29 -10.26
C GLN A 55 2.46 12.77 -11.68
N TYR A 56 2.71 14.08 -11.83
CA TYR A 56 3.15 14.66 -13.09
C TYR A 56 4.66 14.78 -13.06
N ILE A 57 5.33 14.13 -14.01
CA ILE A 57 6.75 14.36 -14.29
C ILE A 57 6.87 15.22 -15.54
N TYR A 58 7.76 16.21 -15.51
CA TYR A 58 8.09 17.02 -16.67
C TYR A 58 9.40 16.50 -17.25
N ILE A 59 9.39 16.16 -18.54
CA ILE A 59 10.56 15.65 -19.26
C ILE A 59 10.97 16.73 -20.26
N GLU A 60 12.23 17.14 -20.20
CA GLU A 60 12.77 18.08 -21.16
C GLU A 60 12.94 17.41 -22.53
N LYS A 61 12.39 18.05 -23.57
CA LYS A 61 12.51 17.62 -24.95
C LYS A 61 12.65 18.84 -25.84
N ASP A 62 13.79 18.94 -26.51
CA ASP A 62 14.09 20.02 -27.47
C ASP A 62 13.90 21.44 -26.89
N GLY A 63 14.26 21.64 -25.61
CA GLY A 63 14.14 22.92 -24.91
C GLY A 63 12.72 23.25 -24.40
N LEU A 64 11.77 22.32 -24.52
CA LEU A 64 10.41 22.41 -23.97
C LEU A 64 10.19 21.35 -22.88
N LEU A 65 9.24 21.61 -21.98
CA LEU A 65 8.84 20.65 -20.94
C LEU A 65 7.58 19.88 -21.38
N ASP A 66 7.71 18.57 -21.57
CA ASP A 66 6.58 17.68 -21.82
C ASP A 66 6.05 17.09 -20.50
N ARG A 67 4.73 17.13 -20.29
CA ARG A 67 4.09 16.69 -19.05
C ARG A 67 3.60 15.26 -19.19
N LYS A 68 4.23 14.33 -18.49
CA LYS A 68 3.84 12.91 -18.44
C LYS A 68 3.19 12.56 -17.11
N ILE A 69 2.03 11.91 -17.17
CA ILE A 69 1.35 11.33 -16.00
C ILE A 69 2.03 9.99 -15.68
N THR A 70 2.49 9.82 -14.44
CA THR A 70 3.08 8.57 -13.96
C THR A 70 2.49 8.18 -12.60
N ARG A 71 2.57 6.88 -12.29
CA ARG A 71 2.19 6.34 -10.99
C ARG A 71 3.38 5.56 -10.43
N MET A 72 3.99 6.11 -9.37
CA MET A 72 5.24 5.60 -8.80
C MET A 72 5.06 4.35 -7.93
N ARG A 73 3.87 4.15 -7.36
CA ARG A 73 3.54 2.94 -6.59
C ARG A 73 2.36 2.21 -7.24
N PRO A 74 2.44 0.87 -7.40
CA PRO A 74 1.32 0.10 -7.92
C PRO A 74 0.06 0.35 -7.07
N GLY A 75 -1.10 0.24 -7.70
CA GLY A 75 -2.37 0.34 -7.00
C GLY A 75 -2.66 -0.89 -6.16
N THR A 76 -3.94 -1.24 -6.02
CA THR A 76 -4.36 -2.47 -5.36
C THR A 76 -3.61 -3.67 -5.94
N VAL A 77 -2.85 -4.37 -5.09
CA VAL A 77 -2.26 -5.66 -5.40
C VAL A 77 -3.37 -6.69 -5.13
N GLY A 78 -4.01 -7.17 -6.19
CA GLY A 78 -5.10 -8.14 -6.13
C GLY A 78 -4.59 -9.57 -6.07
#